data_AF-A0A968PB30-F1
#
_entry.id   AF-A0A968PB30-F1
#
_cell.length_a   1.000
_cell.length_b   1.000
_cell.length_c   1.000
_cell.angle_alpha   90.00
_cell.angle_beta   90.00
_cell.angle_gamma   90.00
#
_symmetry.space_group_name_H-M   'P 1'
#
loop_
_entity.id
_entity.type
_entity.pdbx_description
1 polymer ?
#
loop_
_entity_poly.entity_id
_entity_poly.type
_entity_poly.pdbx_seq_one_letter_code
_entity_poly.pdbx_strand_id
1 'polypeptide(L)'
;MISRSLGLEIGGAIGIPLFLAQTFSVTLYAFGFAESLQLFWPELPQRPVAALTILAVALIAGRSTELALKLQLPIMVAIALALGSLFTGAVERFGDTLPLWQGVSEGAGFWTVFAVFFPAVTGLMAGVSLSGDLKDPQRSITIGTLTAVGAGFVVYFSVPIFLAGAADAETLANDSLIWFKLAAVPVLVIPGLIGAILSSAMGSILGAPRTLAALADDRVIPGLPKSLLEGKGGHALPHLVSTGVALAAVALGDLNAVAPVLTMFFLTTYGMVNLVAGLEQLSGAPSYRPAIKVPWLVSLAGAAGCLWVMWLINHVAALVAIVVEVLVYVGLRRRSLNASWGDLRYGALLSLARFLLLKLRKLPVDRATGGRTSWFLRAMPKSASSWCASPPGSTRSAASSPSRTSWSAISKISHPGSARSPARPTRFSISRG
;
A
#
# COMPACT_ATOMS: atom_id res chain seq x y z
N MET A 1 -1.56 6.42 4.54
CA MET A 1 -0.49 5.82 5.40
C MET A 1 0.90 6.24 4.94
N ILE A 2 1.27 5.98 3.67
CA ILE A 2 2.60 6.26 3.12
C ILE A 2 3.00 7.74 3.29
N SER A 3 2.15 8.69 2.87
CA SER A 3 2.42 10.13 3.00
C SER A 3 2.60 10.62 4.44
N ARG A 4 1.92 9.97 5.40
CA ARG A 4 2.03 10.28 6.83
C ARG A 4 3.28 9.71 7.49
N SER A 5 3.88 8.66 6.92
CA SER A 5 5.10 8.04 7.43
C SER A 5 6.37 8.57 6.74
N LEU A 6 6.28 8.90 5.45
CA LEU A 6 7.44 9.19 4.59
C LEU A 6 7.46 10.63 4.04
N GLY A 7 6.45 11.44 4.33
CA GLY A 7 6.31 12.80 3.78
C GLY A 7 5.44 12.85 2.52
N LEU A 8 4.93 14.06 2.21
CA LEU A 8 3.97 14.27 1.12
C LEU A 8 4.59 14.08 -0.26
N GLU A 9 5.87 14.44 -0.43
CA GLU A 9 6.58 14.33 -1.69
C GLU A 9 6.78 12.87 -2.08
N ILE A 10 7.22 12.05 -1.13
CA ILE A 10 7.39 10.61 -1.31
C ILE A 10 6.02 9.93 -1.46
N GLY A 11 5.04 10.33 -0.64
CA GLY A 11 3.67 9.84 -0.72
C GLY A 11 3.03 10.10 -2.09
N GLY A 12 3.26 11.29 -2.66
CA GLY A 12 2.77 11.64 -3.99
C GLY A 12 3.51 10.94 -5.12
N ALA A 13 4.83 10.83 -5.03
CA ALA A 13 5.67 10.09 -5.98
C ALA A 13 5.26 8.61 -6.04
N ILE A 14 4.95 7.97 -4.91
CA ILE A 14 4.44 6.59 -4.90
C ILE A 14 2.97 6.52 -5.32
N GLY A 15 2.15 7.47 -4.87
CA GLY A 15 0.70 7.40 -5.02
C GLY A 15 0.20 7.66 -6.45
N ILE A 16 0.84 8.54 -7.22
CA ILE A 16 0.42 8.85 -8.61
C ILE A 16 0.61 7.62 -9.53
N PRO A 17 1.80 6.98 -9.60
CA PRO A 17 1.99 5.71 -10.30
C PRO A 17 1.05 4.62 -9.82
N LEU A 18 0.83 4.49 -8.50
CA LEU A 18 -0.08 3.49 -7.96
C LEU A 18 -1.52 3.71 -8.45
N PHE A 19 -1.99 4.95 -8.48
CA PHE A 19 -3.30 5.31 -9.02
C PHE A 19 -3.43 4.93 -10.50
N LEU A 20 -2.42 5.24 -11.32
CA LEU A 20 -2.40 4.87 -12.73
C LEU A 20 -2.36 3.35 -12.91
N ALA A 21 -1.53 2.65 -12.13
CA ALA A 21 -1.43 1.20 -12.15
C ALA A 21 -2.79 0.55 -11.82
N GLN A 22 -3.42 0.94 -10.72
CA GLN A 22 -4.75 0.43 -10.34
C GLN A 22 -5.78 0.70 -11.44
N THR A 23 -5.75 1.86 -12.07
CA THR A 23 -6.72 2.21 -13.12
C THR A 23 -6.50 1.40 -14.40
N PHE A 24 -5.24 1.24 -14.83
CA PHE A 24 -4.89 0.41 -15.98
C PHE A 24 -5.08 -1.09 -15.69
N SER A 25 -4.97 -1.54 -14.44
CA SER A 25 -5.35 -2.90 -14.04
C SER A 25 -6.84 -3.16 -14.33
N VAL A 26 -7.74 -2.22 -14.04
CA VAL A 26 -9.17 -2.39 -14.39
C VAL A 26 -9.34 -2.63 -15.89
N THR A 27 -8.56 -1.92 -16.71
CA THR A 27 -8.56 -2.07 -18.18
C THR A 27 -8.03 -3.43 -18.62
N LEU A 28 -6.88 -3.85 -18.06
CA LEU A 28 -6.29 -5.18 -18.30
C LEU A 28 -7.30 -6.28 -18.00
N TYR A 29 -7.94 -6.24 -16.83
CA TYR A 29 -8.92 -7.25 -16.43
C TYR A 29 -10.19 -7.21 -17.29
N ALA A 30 -10.64 -6.02 -17.73
CA ALA A 30 -11.80 -5.91 -18.60
C ALA A 30 -11.55 -6.53 -19.99
N PHE A 31 -10.34 -6.34 -20.55
CA PHE A 31 -9.93 -7.02 -21.77
C PHE A 31 -9.79 -8.53 -21.58
N GLY A 32 -9.17 -8.98 -20.48
CA GLY A 32 -9.09 -10.41 -20.17
C GLY A 32 -10.47 -11.06 -20.01
N PHE A 33 -11.45 -10.32 -19.46
CA PHE A 33 -12.83 -10.79 -19.41
C PHE A 33 -13.45 -10.86 -20.80
N ALA A 34 -13.27 -9.83 -21.63
CA ALA A 34 -13.74 -9.82 -23.01
C ALA A 34 -13.19 -11.01 -23.82
N GLU A 35 -11.89 -11.28 -23.68
CA GLU A 35 -11.22 -12.45 -24.29
C GLU A 35 -11.80 -13.76 -23.76
N SER A 36 -12.06 -13.87 -22.45
CA SER A 36 -12.70 -15.07 -21.88
C SER A 36 -14.13 -15.30 -22.41
N LEU A 37 -14.85 -14.25 -22.80
CA LEU A 37 -16.17 -14.37 -23.43
C LEU A 37 -16.09 -14.83 -24.88
N GLN A 38 -15.00 -14.50 -25.59
CA GLN A 38 -14.78 -14.96 -26.96
C GLN A 38 -14.62 -16.47 -27.05
N LEU A 39 -14.26 -17.14 -25.94
CA LEU A 39 -14.27 -18.61 -25.86
C LEU A 39 -15.65 -19.20 -26.13
N PHE A 40 -16.72 -18.48 -25.79
CA PHE A 40 -18.12 -18.89 -26.02
C PHE A 40 -18.74 -18.21 -27.24
N TRP A 41 -18.36 -16.96 -27.50
CA TRP A 41 -18.86 -16.15 -28.61
C TRP A 41 -17.71 -15.47 -29.35
N PRO A 42 -17.07 -16.16 -30.33
CA PRO A 42 -15.87 -15.67 -31.01
C PRO A 42 -16.04 -14.31 -31.71
N GLU A 43 -17.24 -14.02 -32.20
CA GLU A 43 -17.56 -12.79 -32.93
C GLU A 43 -17.69 -11.54 -32.04
N LEU A 44 -17.56 -11.68 -30.71
CA LEU A 44 -17.71 -10.53 -29.80
C LEU A 44 -16.55 -9.54 -29.97
N PRO A 45 -16.84 -8.25 -30.22
CA PRO A 45 -15.80 -7.23 -30.30
C PRO A 45 -15.21 -6.94 -28.91
N GLN A 46 -13.89 -7.11 -28.75
CA GLN A 46 -13.21 -7.02 -27.45
C GLN A 46 -13.33 -5.64 -26.79
N ARG A 47 -13.10 -4.55 -27.54
CA ARG A 47 -13.10 -3.18 -27.01
C ARG A 47 -14.43 -2.74 -26.38
N PRO A 48 -15.59 -2.85 -27.06
CA PRO A 48 -16.86 -2.47 -26.45
C PRO A 48 -17.26 -3.39 -25.29
N VAL A 49 -16.91 -4.68 -25.34
CA VAL A 49 -17.14 -5.60 -24.20
C VAL A 49 -16.31 -5.14 -23.01
N ALA A 50 -15.02 -4.86 -23.19
CA ALA A 50 -14.16 -4.33 -22.13
C ALA A 50 -14.70 -3.01 -21.56
N ALA A 51 -15.10 -2.05 -22.41
CA ALA A 51 -15.69 -0.80 -21.97
C ALA A 51 -16.99 -1.01 -21.15
N LEU A 52 -17.85 -1.92 -21.59
CA LEU A 52 -19.08 -2.28 -20.87
C LEU A 52 -18.78 -2.94 -19.52
N THR A 53 -17.77 -3.82 -19.46
CA THR A 53 -17.32 -4.44 -18.22
C THR A 53 -16.81 -3.41 -17.23
N ILE A 54 -16.00 -2.43 -17.68
CA ILE A 54 -15.54 -1.32 -16.83
C ILE A 54 -16.74 -0.55 -16.27
N LEU A 55 -17.70 -0.18 -17.11
CA LEU A 55 -18.91 0.53 -16.68
C LEU A 55 -19.73 -0.28 -15.68
N ALA A 56 -19.90 -1.58 -15.90
CA ALA A 56 -20.64 -2.47 -15.01
C ALA A 56 -19.95 -2.62 -13.65
N VAL A 57 -18.64 -2.89 -13.65
CA VAL A 57 -17.85 -3.03 -12.42
C VAL A 57 -17.78 -1.72 -11.65
N ALA A 58 -17.62 -0.58 -12.34
CA ALA A 58 -17.70 0.75 -11.77
C ALA A 58 -19.08 1.03 -11.15
N LEU A 59 -20.18 0.70 -11.85
CA LEU A 59 -21.53 0.91 -11.32
C LEU A 59 -21.79 0.11 -10.04
N ILE A 60 -21.35 -1.16 -10.02
CA ILE A 60 -21.49 -2.04 -8.85
C ILE A 60 -20.67 -1.49 -7.68
N ALA A 61 -19.40 -1.15 -7.92
CA ALA A 61 -18.50 -0.61 -6.91
C ALA A 61 -18.99 0.73 -6.35
N GLY A 62 -19.54 1.61 -7.21
CA GLY A 62 -20.07 2.91 -6.83
C GLY A 62 -21.37 2.84 -6.02
N ARG A 63 -22.21 1.82 -6.24
CA ARG A 63 -23.48 1.66 -5.50
C ARG A 63 -23.33 0.93 -4.17
N SER A 64 -22.50 -0.12 -4.11
CA SER A 64 -22.34 -0.90 -2.89
C SER A 64 -20.96 -1.54 -2.78
N THR A 65 -20.05 -0.82 -2.12
CA THR A 65 -18.76 -1.37 -1.68
C THR A 65 -18.94 -2.63 -0.84
N GLU A 66 -19.97 -2.69 0.01
CA GLU A 66 -20.23 -3.84 0.86
C GLU A 66 -20.62 -5.09 0.05
N LEU A 67 -21.48 -4.93 -0.96
CA LEU A 67 -21.82 -6.03 -1.87
C LEU A 67 -20.59 -6.51 -2.63
N ALA A 68 -19.76 -5.57 -3.10
CA ALA A 68 -18.52 -5.90 -3.79
C ALA A 68 -17.57 -6.74 -2.91
N LEU A 69 -17.43 -6.39 -1.63
CA LEU A 69 -16.62 -7.15 -0.66
C LEU A 69 -17.24 -8.51 -0.33
N LYS A 70 -18.57 -8.61 -0.20
CA LYS A 70 -19.28 -9.87 0.06
C LYS A 70 -19.12 -10.88 -1.09
N LEU A 71 -19.04 -10.41 -2.34
CA LEU A 71 -18.85 -11.26 -3.51
C LEU A 71 -17.45 -11.91 -3.58
N GLN A 72 -16.45 -11.39 -2.87
CA GLN A 72 -15.10 -11.96 -2.88
C GLN A 72 -15.05 -13.38 -2.33
N LEU A 73 -15.86 -13.71 -1.32
CA LEU A 73 -15.85 -15.04 -0.69
C LEU A 73 -16.41 -16.14 -1.63
N PRO A 74 -17.60 -15.99 -2.24
CA PRO A 74 -18.07 -16.93 -3.26
C PRO A 74 -17.09 -17.10 -4.43
N ILE A 75 -16.47 -16.01 -4.89
CA ILE A 75 -15.49 -16.06 -5.96
C ILE A 75 -14.25 -16.87 -5.54
N MET A 76 -13.75 -16.65 -4.33
CA MET A 76 -12.61 -17.40 -3.80
C MET A 76 -12.90 -18.90 -3.73
N VAL A 77 -14.14 -19.28 -3.36
CA VAL A 77 -14.59 -20.68 -3.40
C VAL A 77 -14.60 -21.22 -4.83
N ALA A 78 -15.13 -20.46 -5.79
CA ALA A 78 -15.14 -20.87 -7.20
C ALA A 78 -13.71 -21.07 -7.77
N ILE A 79 -12.77 -20.19 -7.43
CA ILE A 79 -11.36 -20.31 -7.81
C ILE A 79 -10.74 -21.55 -7.16
N ALA A 80 -10.99 -21.79 -5.87
CA ALA A 80 -10.47 -22.97 -5.18
C ALA A 80 -10.99 -24.28 -5.79
N LEU A 81 -12.28 -24.33 -6.16
CA LEU A 81 -12.88 -25.46 -6.84
C LEU A 81 -12.31 -25.66 -8.26
N ALA A 82 -12.08 -24.57 -9.01
CA ALA A 82 -11.45 -24.61 -10.32
C ALA A 82 -10.03 -25.17 -10.24
N LEU A 83 -9.22 -24.69 -9.29
CA LEU A 83 -7.86 -25.18 -9.06
C LEU A 83 -7.86 -26.65 -8.59
N GLY A 84 -8.76 -27.03 -7.69
CA GLY A 84 -8.90 -28.42 -7.24
C GLY A 84 -9.28 -29.37 -8.37
N SER A 85 -10.17 -28.94 -9.26
CA SER A 85 -10.53 -29.66 -10.48
C SER A 85 -9.34 -29.81 -11.43
N LEU A 86 -8.58 -28.74 -11.65
CA LEU A 86 -7.37 -28.73 -12.47
C LEU A 86 -6.32 -29.69 -11.92
N PHE A 87 -5.98 -29.58 -10.63
CA PHE A 87 -4.97 -30.44 -10.01
C PHE A 87 -5.36 -31.91 -10.05
N THR A 88 -6.62 -32.24 -9.73
CA THR A 88 -7.10 -33.63 -9.79
C THR A 88 -6.95 -34.21 -11.20
N GLY A 89 -7.40 -33.49 -12.23
CA GLY A 89 -7.33 -33.99 -13.60
C GLY A 89 -5.92 -34.01 -14.18
N ALA A 90 -5.04 -33.10 -13.73
CA ALA A 90 -3.62 -33.12 -14.08
C ALA A 90 -2.88 -34.30 -13.43
N VAL A 91 -3.20 -34.69 -12.20
CA VAL A 91 -2.60 -35.86 -11.53
C VAL A 91 -2.91 -37.15 -12.26
N GLU A 92 -4.14 -37.32 -12.74
CA GLU A 92 -4.54 -38.51 -13.51
C GLU A 92 -3.77 -38.66 -14.83
N ARG A 93 -3.28 -37.55 -15.39
CA ARG A 93 -2.57 -37.47 -16.67
C ARG A 93 -1.07 -37.26 -16.49
N PHE A 94 -0.58 -37.29 -15.25
CA PHE A 94 0.79 -36.96 -14.95
C PHE A 94 1.72 -38.04 -15.50
N GLY A 95 2.50 -37.67 -16.51
CA GLY A 95 3.45 -38.56 -17.17
C GLY A 95 4.72 -38.79 -16.35
N ASP A 96 5.48 -39.81 -16.75
CA ASP A 96 6.73 -40.19 -16.08
C ASP A 96 7.87 -39.19 -16.30
N THR A 97 7.79 -38.36 -17.34
CA THR A 97 8.81 -37.37 -17.70
C THR A 97 8.28 -35.95 -17.56
N LEU A 98 9.03 -35.09 -16.87
CA LEU A 98 8.72 -33.68 -16.67
C LEU A 98 9.56 -32.79 -17.62
N PRO A 99 9.00 -32.28 -18.72
CA PRO A 99 9.70 -31.44 -19.69
C PRO A 99 9.88 -29.98 -19.22
N LEU A 100 10.36 -29.76 -17.97
CA LEU A 100 10.46 -28.42 -17.36
C LEU A 100 11.45 -27.47 -18.05
N TRP A 101 12.42 -28.03 -18.77
CA TRP A 101 13.52 -27.27 -19.39
C TRP A 101 13.47 -27.31 -20.92
N GLN A 102 12.41 -27.88 -21.50
CA GLN A 102 12.23 -27.92 -22.95
C GLN A 102 11.61 -26.60 -23.41
N GLY A 103 12.37 -25.83 -24.18
CA GLY A 103 11.85 -24.64 -24.86
C GLY A 103 11.04 -25.01 -26.09
N VAL A 104 10.18 -24.09 -26.52
CA VAL A 104 9.44 -24.19 -27.79
C VAL A 104 10.22 -23.43 -28.87
N SER A 105 10.37 -24.03 -30.06
CA SER A 105 11.20 -23.51 -31.15
C SER A 105 10.80 -22.10 -31.63
N GLU A 106 9.51 -21.76 -31.58
CA GLU A 106 8.96 -20.44 -31.93
C GLU A 106 8.31 -19.73 -30.72
N GLY A 107 8.85 -19.95 -29.51
CA GLY A 107 8.32 -19.33 -28.29
C GLY A 107 8.64 -17.83 -28.15
N ALA A 108 7.78 -17.10 -27.45
CA ALA A 108 8.08 -15.74 -27.03
C ALA A 108 9.31 -15.71 -26.09
N GLY A 109 10.11 -14.64 -26.16
CA GLY A 109 11.28 -14.48 -25.30
C GLY A 109 10.91 -14.43 -23.81
N PHE A 110 11.80 -14.92 -22.94
CA PHE A 110 11.59 -15.00 -21.49
C PHE A 110 11.07 -13.70 -20.88
N TRP A 111 11.67 -12.56 -21.23
CA TRP A 111 11.29 -11.25 -20.67
C TRP A 111 9.92 -10.77 -21.15
N THR A 112 9.50 -11.15 -22.36
CA THR A 112 8.15 -10.89 -22.87
C THR A 112 7.12 -11.69 -22.07
N VAL A 113 7.36 -13.00 -21.88
CA VAL A 113 6.49 -13.86 -21.06
C VAL A 113 6.45 -13.37 -19.61
N PHE A 114 7.60 -12.99 -19.04
CA PHE A 114 7.68 -12.41 -17.71
C PHE A 114 6.86 -11.12 -17.60
N ALA A 115 6.92 -10.23 -18.59
CA ALA A 115 6.17 -8.96 -18.57
C ALA A 115 4.65 -9.18 -18.61
N VAL A 116 4.18 -10.22 -19.30
CA VAL A 116 2.76 -10.63 -19.34
C VAL A 116 2.35 -11.33 -18.04
N PHE A 117 3.25 -12.12 -17.43
CA PHE A 117 3.01 -12.79 -16.16
C PHE A 117 3.04 -11.84 -14.96
N PHE A 118 3.87 -10.80 -14.99
CA PHE A 118 4.11 -9.92 -13.85
C PHE A 118 2.83 -9.32 -13.23
N PRO A 119 1.85 -8.81 -14.01
CA PRO A 119 0.57 -8.36 -13.46
C PRO A 119 -0.13 -9.38 -12.56
N ALA A 120 0.03 -10.69 -12.81
CA ALA A 120 -0.58 -11.76 -12.02
C ALA A 120 -0.02 -11.84 -10.57
N VAL A 121 1.20 -11.36 -10.32
CA VAL A 121 1.82 -11.31 -8.99
C VAL A 121 1.72 -9.92 -8.34
N THR A 122 1.03 -8.98 -8.97
CA THR A 122 0.75 -7.65 -8.40
C THR A 122 -0.42 -7.71 -7.41
N GLY A 123 -0.94 -6.55 -6.99
CA GLY A 123 -2.11 -6.49 -6.11
C GLY A 123 -1.81 -6.61 -4.62
N LEU A 124 -0.55 -6.76 -4.20
CA LEU A 124 -0.14 -6.79 -2.79
C LEU A 124 -0.55 -5.53 -1.99
N MET A 125 -0.82 -4.42 -2.67
CA MET A 125 -1.30 -3.17 -2.06
C MET A 125 -2.83 -3.07 -1.92
N ALA A 126 -3.59 -4.07 -2.39
CA ALA A 126 -5.06 -4.07 -2.27
C ALA A 126 -5.50 -3.94 -0.80
N GLY A 127 -4.85 -4.66 0.12
CA GLY A 127 -5.14 -4.56 1.56
C GLY A 127 -4.86 -3.17 2.15
N VAL A 128 -3.87 -2.46 1.62
CA VAL A 128 -3.55 -1.08 2.04
C VAL A 128 -4.61 -0.10 1.56
N SER A 129 -5.16 -0.30 0.35
CA SER A 129 -6.20 0.56 -0.20
C SER A 129 -7.53 0.48 0.57
N LEU A 130 -7.74 -0.62 1.32
CA LEU A 130 -8.90 -0.87 2.18
C LEU A 130 -8.58 -0.69 3.67
N SER A 131 -7.46 -0.05 4.01
CA SER A 131 -7.01 0.08 5.40
C SER A 131 -8.00 0.82 6.30
N GLY A 132 -8.81 1.71 5.73
CA GLY A 132 -9.84 2.46 6.47
C GLY A 132 -11.06 1.62 6.88
N ASP A 133 -11.27 0.47 6.21
CA ASP A 133 -12.42 -0.41 6.43
C ASP A 133 -12.08 -1.56 7.42
N LEU A 134 -10.82 -1.65 7.86
CA LEU A 134 -10.34 -2.71 8.77
C LEU A 134 -10.46 -2.31 10.25
N LYS A 135 -10.87 -3.28 11.09
CA LYS A 135 -10.93 -3.11 12.55
C LYS A 135 -9.55 -2.87 13.20
N ASP A 136 -8.54 -3.61 12.75
CA ASP A 136 -7.14 -3.46 13.18
C ASP A 136 -6.21 -3.47 11.95
N PRO A 137 -6.02 -2.31 11.29
CA PRO A 137 -5.27 -2.26 10.04
C PRO A 137 -3.80 -2.68 10.20
N GLN A 138 -3.15 -2.35 11.33
CA GLN A 138 -1.73 -2.64 11.54
C GLN A 138 -1.45 -4.14 11.55
N ARG A 139 -2.28 -4.92 12.25
CA ARG A 139 -2.14 -6.38 12.30
C ARG A 139 -2.70 -7.06 11.05
N SER A 140 -3.91 -6.69 10.62
CA SER A 140 -4.61 -7.37 9.54
C SER A 140 -3.93 -7.22 8.18
N ILE A 141 -3.41 -6.02 7.85
CA ILE A 141 -2.68 -5.82 6.58
C ILE A 141 -1.42 -6.67 6.56
N THR A 142 -0.69 -6.66 7.67
CA THR A 142 0.60 -7.35 7.79
C THR A 142 0.44 -8.87 7.62
N ILE A 143 -0.44 -9.49 8.41
CA ILE A 143 -0.66 -10.94 8.36
C ILE A 143 -1.31 -11.30 7.03
N GLY A 144 -2.38 -10.61 6.65
CA GLY A 144 -3.15 -10.91 5.44
C GLY A 144 -2.30 -10.84 4.17
N THR A 145 -1.46 -9.81 4.02
CA THR A 145 -0.59 -9.65 2.84
C THR A 145 0.46 -10.76 2.78
N LEU A 146 1.15 -11.05 3.89
CA LEU A 146 2.19 -12.08 3.90
C LEU A 146 1.60 -13.49 3.66
N THR A 147 0.45 -13.81 4.27
CA THR A 147 -0.21 -15.10 4.04
C THR A 147 -0.75 -15.21 2.62
N ALA A 148 -1.27 -14.13 2.04
CA ALA A 148 -1.76 -14.13 0.65
C ALA A 148 -0.61 -14.30 -0.35
N VAL A 149 0.52 -13.61 -0.15
CA VAL A 149 1.72 -13.79 -0.97
C VAL A 149 2.26 -15.22 -0.86
N GLY A 150 2.31 -15.78 0.35
CA GLY A 150 2.73 -17.17 0.55
C GLY A 150 1.80 -18.18 -0.13
N ALA A 151 0.49 -18.01 0.00
CA ALA A 151 -0.49 -18.87 -0.67
C ALA A 151 -0.40 -18.75 -2.20
N GLY A 152 -0.31 -17.52 -2.72
CA GLY A 152 -0.12 -17.26 -4.15
C GLY A 152 1.17 -17.86 -4.69
N PHE A 153 2.28 -17.78 -3.93
CA PHE A 153 3.54 -18.40 -4.29
C PHE A 153 3.42 -19.93 -4.44
N VAL A 154 2.77 -20.60 -3.48
CA VAL A 154 2.54 -22.06 -3.57
C VAL A 154 1.72 -22.43 -4.80
N VAL A 155 0.63 -21.70 -5.08
CA VAL A 155 -0.23 -21.96 -6.23
C VAL A 155 0.49 -21.68 -7.56
N TYR A 156 1.18 -20.54 -7.68
CA TYR A 156 1.90 -20.19 -8.90
C TYR A 156 3.11 -21.08 -9.18
N PHE A 157 3.69 -21.70 -8.14
CA PHE A 157 4.76 -22.69 -8.33
C PHE A 157 4.21 -24.08 -8.68
N SER A 158 3.08 -24.48 -8.09
CA SER A 158 2.50 -25.81 -8.33
C SER A 158 1.83 -25.93 -9.69
N VAL A 159 1.08 -24.92 -10.15
CA VAL A 159 0.33 -24.99 -11.42
C VAL A 159 1.23 -25.34 -12.62
N PRO A 160 2.36 -24.65 -12.88
CA PRO A 160 3.23 -24.99 -14.01
C PRO A 160 3.81 -26.41 -13.92
N ILE A 161 4.12 -26.91 -12.72
CA ILE A 161 4.65 -28.26 -12.52
C ILE A 161 3.59 -29.30 -12.90
N PHE A 162 2.35 -29.11 -12.47
CA PHE A 162 1.25 -30.04 -12.79
C PHE A 162 0.87 -29.97 -14.27
N LEU A 163 0.87 -28.79 -14.87
CA LEU A 163 0.64 -28.62 -16.30
C LEU A 163 1.74 -29.28 -17.14
N ALA A 164 3.02 -29.07 -16.80
CA ALA A 164 4.14 -29.70 -17.48
C ALA A 164 4.17 -31.22 -17.33
N GLY A 165 3.69 -31.75 -16.19
CA GLY A 165 3.53 -33.18 -16.00
C GLY A 165 2.38 -33.78 -16.81
N ALA A 166 1.34 -33.00 -17.12
CA ALA A 166 0.11 -33.50 -17.73
C ALA A 166 0.00 -33.28 -19.26
N ALA A 167 0.83 -32.40 -19.84
CA ALA A 167 0.82 -32.10 -21.28
C ALA A 167 2.22 -31.75 -21.78
N ASP A 168 2.47 -31.97 -23.08
CA ASP A 168 3.74 -31.60 -23.74
C ASP A 168 3.88 -30.08 -23.92
N ALA A 169 5.12 -29.62 -24.13
CA ALA A 169 5.44 -28.20 -24.21
C ALA A 169 4.79 -27.48 -25.41
N GLU A 170 4.57 -28.18 -26.53
CA GLU A 170 3.98 -27.59 -27.74
C GLU A 170 2.47 -27.38 -27.56
N THR A 171 1.79 -28.36 -26.95
CA THR A 171 0.39 -28.23 -26.54
C THR A 171 0.22 -27.10 -25.53
N LEU A 172 1.09 -27.00 -24.52
CA LEU A 172 1.03 -25.93 -23.50
C LEU A 172 1.25 -24.53 -24.10
N ALA A 173 2.04 -24.41 -25.16
CA ALA A 173 2.31 -23.14 -25.81
C ALA A 173 1.20 -22.70 -26.78
N ASN A 174 0.52 -23.65 -27.44
CA ASN A 174 -0.41 -23.36 -28.52
C ASN A 174 -1.90 -23.47 -28.13
N ASP A 175 -2.23 -24.16 -27.03
CA ASP A 175 -3.62 -24.40 -26.62
C ASP A 175 -4.03 -23.53 -25.42
N SER A 176 -4.68 -22.40 -25.70
CA SER A 176 -5.22 -21.50 -24.67
C SER A 176 -6.33 -22.14 -23.81
N LEU A 177 -6.94 -23.24 -24.27
CA LEU A 177 -8.00 -23.96 -23.57
C LEU A 177 -7.47 -25.18 -22.78
N ILE A 178 -6.16 -25.35 -22.66
CA ILE A 178 -5.56 -26.53 -22.02
C ILE A 178 -6.05 -26.75 -20.57
N TRP A 179 -6.36 -25.68 -19.84
CA TRP A 179 -6.93 -25.77 -18.48
C TRP A 179 -8.28 -26.49 -18.46
N PHE A 180 -9.12 -26.28 -19.48
CA PHE A 180 -10.41 -26.96 -19.59
C PHE A 180 -10.25 -28.44 -19.93
N LYS A 181 -9.27 -28.77 -20.79
CA LYS A 181 -9.01 -30.14 -21.23
C LYS A 181 -8.40 -31.00 -20.12
N LEU A 182 -7.58 -30.40 -19.25
CA LEU A 182 -6.91 -31.09 -18.16
C LEU A 182 -7.73 -31.19 -16.88
N ALA A 183 -8.71 -30.30 -16.66
CA ALA A 183 -9.51 -30.32 -15.44
C ALA A 183 -10.41 -31.58 -15.34
N ALA A 184 -10.52 -32.15 -14.15
CA ALA A 184 -11.37 -33.31 -13.87
C ALA A 184 -12.87 -33.00 -14.09
N VAL A 185 -13.28 -31.79 -13.73
CA VAL A 185 -14.60 -31.22 -14.00
C VAL A 185 -14.40 -29.89 -14.73
N PRO A 186 -14.38 -29.89 -16.09
CA PRO A 186 -14.07 -28.70 -16.89
C PRO A 186 -14.99 -27.50 -16.63
N VAL A 187 -16.26 -27.76 -16.31
CA VAL A 187 -17.27 -26.72 -16.03
C VAL A 187 -16.87 -25.82 -14.85
N LEU A 188 -16.08 -26.33 -13.89
CA LEU A 188 -15.63 -25.54 -12.74
C LEU A 188 -14.57 -24.50 -13.10
N VAL A 189 -13.86 -24.65 -14.22
CA VAL A 189 -12.84 -23.70 -14.67
C VAL A 189 -13.46 -22.35 -15.05
N ILE A 190 -14.65 -22.35 -15.66
CA ILE A 190 -15.36 -21.13 -16.12
C ILE A 190 -15.65 -20.15 -14.97
N PRO A 191 -16.39 -20.54 -13.89
CA PRO A 191 -16.69 -19.61 -12.80
C PRO A 191 -15.43 -19.19 -12.04
N GLY A 192 -14.38 -20.03 -11.98
CA GLY A 192 -13.09 -19.67 -11.42
C GLY A 192 -12.38 -18.59 -12.25
N LEU A 193 -12.29 -18.76 -13.56
CA LEU A 193 -11.69 -17.82 -14.50
C LEU A 193 -12.41 -16.46 -14.48
N ILE A 194 -13.73 -16.47 -14.73
CA ILE A 194 -14.55 -15.26 -14.75
C ILE A 194 -14.54 -14.58 -13.38
N GLY A 195 -14.66 -15.37 -12.30
CA GLY A 195 -14.61 -14.87 -10.93
C GLY A 195 -13.29 -14.18 -10.61
N ALA A 196 -12.15 -14.79 -10.94
CA ALA A 196 -10.83 -14.21 -10.70
C ALA A 196 -10.64 -12.87 -11.44
N ILE A 197 -11.05 -12.80 -12.70
CA ILE A 197 -10.92 -11.59 -13.51
C ILE A 197 -11.81 -10.47 -12.95
N LEU A 198 -13.10 -10.73 -12.74
CA LEU A 198 -14.04 -9.72 -12.24
C LEU A 198 -13.72 -9.27 -10.82
N SER A 199 -13.26 -10.18 -9.95
CA SER A 199 -12.82 -9.83 -8.59
C SER A 199 -11.60 -8.90 -8.61
N SER A 200 -10.65 -9.15 -9.50
CA SER A 200 -9.45 -8.30 -9.64
C SER A 200 -9.77 -6.92 -10.22
N ALA A 201 -10.71 -6.86 -11.18
CA ALA A 201 -11.27 -5.61 -11.68
C ALA A 201 -11.98 -4.82 -10.57
N MET A 202 -12.81 -5.49 -9.77
CA MET A 202 -13.51 -4.90 -8.63
C MET A 202 -12.55 -4.38 -7.56
N GLY A 203 -11.51 -5.14 -7.21
CA GLY A 203 -10.49 -4.70 -6.26
C GLY A 203 -9.76 -3.44 -6.73
N SER A 204 -9.45 -3.38 -8.02
CA SER A 204 -8.73 -2.24 -8.62
C SER A 204 -9.61 -0.99 -8.73
N ILE A 205 -10.88 -1.12 -9.12
CA ILE A 205 -11.82 0.02 -9.21
C ILE A 205 -12.21 0.56 -7.82
N LEU A 206 -12.12 -0.27 -6.77
CA LEU A 206 -12.30 0.17 -5.39
C LEU A 206 -11.05 0.87 -4.84
N GLY A 207 -9.86 0.45 -5.27
CA GLY A 207 -8.58 1.02 -4.84
C GLY A 207 -8.26 2.38 -5.48
N ALA A 208 -8.36 2.49 -6.81
CA ALA A 208 -7.96 3.68 -7.55
C ALA A 208 -8.63 4.98 -7.06
N PRO A 209 -9.96 5.04 -6.84
CA PRO A 209 -10.64 6.24 -6.37
C PRO A 209 -10.19 6.66 -4.96
N ARG A 210 -9.90 5.68 -4.09
CA ARG A 210 -9.41 5.94 -2.73
C ARG A 210 -7.99 6.48 -2.75
N THR A 211 -7.13 5.93 -3.59
CA THR A 211 -5.76 6.45 -3.82
C THR A 211 -5.82 7.89 -4.33
N LEU A 212 -6.67 8.16 -5.33
CA LEU A 212 -6.85 9.50 -5.89
C LEU A 212 -7.41 10.49 -4.86
N ALA A 213 -8.41 10.07 -4.07
CA ALA A 213 -8.97 10.89 -3.00
C ALA A 213 -7.92 11.25 -1.94
N ALA A 214 -7.06 10.30 -1.56
CA ALA A 214 -5.97 10.54 -0.62
C ALA A 214 -4.93 11.53 -1.18
N LEU A 215 -4.56 11.40 -2.45
CA LEU A 215 -3.67 12.34 -3.14
C LEU A 215 -4.26 13.77 -3.19
N ALA A 216 -5.57 13.86 -3.39
CA ALA A 216 -6.28 15.13 -3.47
C ALA A 216 -6.41 15.80 -2.08
N ASP A 217 -6.69 15.04 -1.02
CA ASP A 217 -6.71 15.58 0.35
C ASP A 217 -5.32 16.08 0.80
N ASP A 218 -4.27 15.37 0.42
CA ASP A 218 -2.87 15.76 0.63
C ASP A 218 -2.40 16.91 -0.29
N ARG A 219 -3.28 17.44 -1.17
CA ARG A 219 -3.00 18.51 -2.14
C ARG A 219 -1.80 18.23 -3.05
N VAL A 220 -1.55 16.95 -3.34
CA VAL A 220 -0.47 16.51 -4.23
C VAL A 220 -0.74 16.95 -5.67
N ILE A 221 -1.99 16.82 -6.13
CA ILE A 221 -2.41 17.17 -7.48
C ILE A 221 -3.01 18.60 -7.48
N PRO A 222 -2.44 19.54 -8.25
CA PRO A 222 -2.90 20.93 -8.29
C PRO A 222 -4.27 21.02 -8.96
N GLY A 223 -5.16 21.85 -8.42
CA GLY A 223 -6.45 22.14 -9.06
C GLY A 223 -7.57 21.15 -8.78
N LEU A 224 -7.36 20.09 -8.00
CA LEU A 224 -8.47 19.33 -7.40
C LEU A 224 -8.95 20.02 -6.11
N PRO A 225 -10.15 20.63 -6.08
CA PRO A 225 -10.65 21.31 -4.89
C PRO A 225 -11.06 20.30 -3.79
N LYS A 226 -10.75 20.66 -2.54
CA LYS A 226 -11.14 19.86 -1.34
C LYS A 226 -12.65 19.64 -1.23
N SER A 227 -13.46 20.60 -1.70
CA SER A 227 -14.92 20.54 -1.67
C SER A 227 -15.53 19.46 -2.56
N LEU A 228 -14.76 18.84 -3.46
CA LEU A 228 -15.21 17.66 -4.25
C LEU A 228 -15.03 16.33 -3.50
N LEU A 229 -14.44 16.36 -2.29
CA LEU A 229 -14.12 15.19 -1.46
C LEU A 229 -14.95 15.12 -0.16
N GLU A 230 -15.63 16.20 0.22
CA GLU A 230 -16.41 16.30 1.47
C GLU A 230 -17.92 16.15 1.20
N GLY A 231 -18.49 15.00 1.59
CA GLY A 231 -19.95 14.76 1.57
C GLY A 231 -20.29 13.27 1.71
N LYS A 232 -21.56 12.94 2.04
CA LYS A 232 -22.07 11.55 2.13
C LYS A 232 -22.01 10.75 0.80
N GLY A 233 -21.36 11.29 -0.23
CA GLY A 233 -20.99 10.67 -1.51
C GLY A 233 -19.61 11.10 -2.03
N GLY A 234 -18.69 11.55 -1.15
CA GLY A 234 -17.40 12.20 -1.48
C GLY A 234 -16.37 11.38 -2.28
N HIS A 235 -16.67 10.13 -2.63
CA HIS A 235 -15.85 9.31 -3.52
C HIS A 235 -16.37 9.30 -4.97
N ALA A 236 -17.51 9.94 -5.26
CA ALA A 236 -18.14 9.91 -6.57
C ALA A 236 -17.25 10.48 -7.68
N LEU A 237 -16.63 11.66 -7.47
CA LEU A 237 -15.76 12.25 -8.49
C LEU A 237 -14.46 11.43 -8.67
N PRO A 238 -13.69 11.08 -7.63
CA PRO A 238 -12.54 10.20 -7.79
C PRO A 238 -12.89 8.89 -8.51
N HIS A 239 -14.08 8.36 -8.26
CA HIS A 239 -14.59 7.16 -8.91
C HIS A 239 -14.88 7.38 -10.40
N LEU A 240 -15.53 8.49 -10.76
CA LEU A 240 -15.76 8.88 -12.15
C LEU A 240 -14.45 9.15 -12.91
N VAL A 241 -13.49 9.82 -12.27
CA VAL A 241 -12.16 10.07 -12.87
C VAL A 241 -11.42 8.77 -13.12
N SER A 242 -11.39 7.86 -12.14
CA SER A 242 -10.77 6.53 -12.28
C SER A 242 -11.44 5.75 -13.41
N THR A 243 -12.77 5.75 -13.46
CA THR A 243 -13.54 5.08 -14.53
C THR A 243 -13.24 5.70 -15.90
N GLY A 244 -13.18 7.04 -15.98
CA GLY A 244 -12.87 7.75 -17.22
C GLY A 244 -11.46 7.47 -17.73
N VAL A 245 -10.46 7.40 -16.84
CA VAL A 245 -9.08 7.04 -17.19
C VAL A 245 -9.01 5.57 -17.65
N ALA A 246 -9.75 4.66 -17.03
CA ALA A 246 -9.83 3.25 -17.49
C ALA A 246 -10.48 3.14 -18.88
N LEU A 247 -11.58 3.87 -19.12
CA LEU A 247 -12.23 3.90 -20.43
C LEU A 247 -11.34 4.55 -21.51
N ALA A 248 -10.59 5.60 -21.16
CA ALA A 248 -9.61 6.19 -22.06
C ALA A 248 -8.50 5.18 -22.41
N ALA A 249 -8.06 4.35 -21.45
CA ALA A 249 -7.09 3.30 -21.70
C ALA A 249 -7.62 2.21 -22.66
N VAL A 250 -8.92 1.86 -22.60
CA VAL A 250 -9.56 0.99 -23.61
C VAL A 250 -9.49 1.61 -25.01
N ALA A 251 -9.63 2.93 -25.11
CA ALA A 251 -9.54 3.62 -26.41
C ALA A 251 -8.12 3.65 -26.98
N LEU A 252 -7.09 3.56 -26.12
CA LEU A 252 -5.68 3.66 -26.51
C LEU A 252 -5.10 2.38 -27.14
N GLY A 253 -5.73 1.21 -27.01
CA GLY A 253 -5.23 0.02 -27.73
C GLY A 253 -5.62 -1.33 -27.15
N ASP A 254 -4.87 -2.34 -27.57
CA ASP A 254 -5.02 -3.76 -27.22
C ASP A 254 -4.38 -4.10 -25.86
N LEU A 255 -4.82 -5.20 -25.24
CA LEU A 255 -4.35 -5.76 -23.97
C LEU A 255 -2.81 -5.84 -23.90
N ASN A 256 -2.19 -6.24 -25.00
CA ASN A 256 -0.74 -6.44 -25.13
C ASN A 256 0.07 -5.14 -25.04
N ALA A 257 -0.54 -3.98 -25.30
CA ALA A 257 0.08 -2.67 -25.11
C ALA A 257 -0.08 -2.15 -23.66
N VAL A 258 -1.17 -2.53 -22.99
CA VAL A 258 -1.50 -2.09 -21.62
C VAL A 258 -0.65 -2.81 -20.59
N ALA A 259 -0.43 -4.12 -20.73
CA ALA A 259 0.26 -4.93 -19.73
C ALA A 259 1.71 -4.48 -19.45
N PRO A 260 2.58 -4.19 -20.46
CA PRO A 260 3.94 -3.72 -20.20
C PRO A 260 3.97 -2.35 -19.50
N VAL A 261 3.08 -1.43 -19.91
CA VAL A 261 2.97 -0.10 -19.30
C VAL A 261 2.53 -0.22 -17.84
N LEU A 262 1.53 -1.05 -17.57
CA LEU A 262 1.05 -1.36 -16.22
C LEU A 262 2.18 -1.91 -15.34
N THR A 263 2.94 -2.88 -15.87
CA THR A 263 4.09 -3.49 -15.18
C THR A 263 5.12 -2.43 -14.78
N MET A 264 5.40 -1.44 -15.64
CA MET A 264 6.31 -0.34 -15.29
C MET A 264 5.79 0.48 -14.11
N PHE A 265 4.50 0.85 -14.07
CA PHE A 265 3.95 1.61 -12.94
C PHE A 265 3.97 0.82 -11.62
N PHE A 266 3.71 -0.48 -11.65
CA PHE A 266 3.83 -1.30 -10.44
C PHE A 266 5.28 -1.46 -9.98
N LEU A 267 6.21 -1.71 -10.91
CA LEU A 267 7.63 -1.85 -10.58
C LEU A 267 8.24 -0.56 -10.04
N THR A 268 7.87 0.62 -10.57
CA THR A 268 8.32 1.90 -10.00
C THR A 268 7.75 2.10 -8.60
N THR A 269 6.47 1.83 -8.40
CA THR A 269 5.81 1.94 -7.08
C THR A 269 6.48 1.03 -6.05
N TYR A 270 6.70 -0.25 -6.39
CA TYR A 270 7.33 -1.22 -5.50
C TYR A 270 8.81 -0.90 -5.27
N GLY A 271 9.52 -0.47 -6.32
CA GLY A 271 10.90 -0.03 -6.24
C GLY A 271 11.07 1.15 -5.30
N MET A 272 10.20 2.16 -5.40
CA MET A 272 10.24 3.36 -4.56
C MET A 272 9.87 3.06 -3.09
N VAL A 273 8.83 2.24 -2.85
CA VAL A 273 8.48 1.80 -1.49
C VAL A 273 9.65 1.08 -0.82
N ASN A 274 10.30 0.16 -1.55
CA ASN A 274 11.45 -0.58 -1.06
C ASN A 274 12.68 0.32 -0.84
N LEU A 275 12.94 1.24 -1.77
CA LEU A 275 14.06 2.18 -1.67
C LEU A 275 13.92 3.04 -0.42
N VAL A 276 12.75 3.65 -0.23
CA VAL A 276 12.51 4.53 0.92
C VAL A 276 12.56 3.73 2.23
N ALA A 277 11.92 2.55 2.30
CA ALA A 277 11.97 1.72 3.50
C ALA A 277 13.40 1.34 3.90
N GLY A 278 14.26 1.01 2.93
CA GLY A 278 15.67 0.71 3.16
C GLY A 278 16.47 1.93 3.64
N LEU A 279 16.28 3.09 3.01
CA LEU A 279 16.97 4.34 3.37
C LEU A 279 16.54 4.88 4.74
N GLU A 280 15.26 4.78 5.08
CA GLU A 280 14.73 5.19 6.39
C GLU A 280 15.33 4.35 7.53
N GLN A 281 15.46 3.04 7.29
CA GLN A 281 16.09 2.17 8.27
C GLN A 281 17.59 2.40 8.40
N LEU A 282 18.29 2.63 7.28
CA LEU A 282 19.73 2.92 7.26
C LEU A 282 20.05 4.27 7.94
N SER A 283 19.20 5.27 7.76
CA SER A 283 19.37 6.61 8.34
C SER A 283 18.97 6.69 9.82
N GLY A 284 18.25 5.69 10.35
CA GLY A 284 17.85 5.66 11.75
C GLY A 284 16.84 6.76 12.11
N ALA A 285 15.95 7.11 11.17
CA ALA A 285 14.96 8.16 11.36
C ALA A 285 14.03 7.86 12.56
N PRO A 286 13.87 8.78 13.55
CA PRO A 286 13.07 8.53 14.75
C PRO A 286 11.56 8.32 14.50
N SER A 287 11.07 8.84 13.38
CA SER A 287 9.69 8.69 12.88
C SER A 287 9.43 7.29 12.32
N TYR A 288 10.46 6.60 11.83
CA TYR A 288 10.34 5.29 11.21
C TYR A 288 10.31 4.17 12.27
N ARG A 289 9.12 3.62 12.50
CA ARG A 289 8.87 2.55 13.49
C ARG A 289 8.06 1.43 12.86
N PRO A 290 8.67 0.60 12.00
CA PRO A 290 7.95 -0.42 11.27
C PRO A 290 7.43 -1.51 12.23
N ALA A 291 6.22 -2.00 11.98
CA ALA A 291 5.62 -3.08 12.76
C ALA A 291 6.41 -4.40 12.59
N ILE A 292 6.88 -4.67 11.37
CA ILE A 292 7.83 -5.75 11.06
C ILE A 292 9.20 -5.13 10.79
N LYS A 293 10.22 -5.62 11.51
CA LYS A 293 11.61 -5.23 11.29
C LYS A 293 12.22 -6.07 10.17
N VAL A 294 12.09 -5.58 8.95
CA VAL A 294 12.82 -6.13 7.78
C VAL A 294 14.23 -5.54 7.76
N PRO A 295 15.30 -6.27 7.42
CA PRO A 295 16.64 -5.69 7.26
C PRO A 295 16.74 -4.74 6.06
N TRP A 296 17.52 -3.66 6.19
CA TRP A 296 17.61 -2.62 5.15
C TRP A 296 18.11 -3.16 3.82
N LEU A 297 19.01 -4.16 3.89
CA LEU A 297 19.58 -4.82 2.72
C LEU A 297 18.50 -5.55 1.90
N VAL A 298 17.51 -6.15 2.55
CA VAL A 298 16.40 -6.84 1.87
C VAL A 298 15.54 -5.83 1.12
N SER A 299 15.24 -4.68 1.75
CA SER A 299 14.50 -3.60 1.09
C SER A 299 15.29 -3.00 -0.08
N LEU A 300 16.58 -2.71 0.09
CA LEU A 300 17.39 -2.18 -1.03
C LEU A 300 17.59 -3.20 -2.15
N ALA A 301 17.73 -4.49 -1.83
CA ALA A 301 17.77 -5.56 -2.83
C ALA A 301 16.45 -5.64 -3.60
N GLY A 302 15.31 -5.48 -2.94
CA GLY A 302 13.99 -5.38 -3.59
C GLY A 302 13.90 -4.17 -4.53
N ALA A 303 14.42 -3.01 -4.13
CA ALA A 303 14.46 -1.82 -4.98
C ALA A 303 15.34 -2.02 -6.22
N ALA A 304 16.54 -2.57 -6.02
CA ALA A 304 17.46 -2.91 -7.12
C ALA A 304 16.85 -3.97 -8.05
N GLY A 305 16.17 -4.97 -7.50
CA GLY A 305 15.46 -6.00 -8.26
C GLY A 305 14.35 -5.41 -9.13
N CYS A 306 13.58 -4.44 -8.63
CA CYS A 306 12.57 -3.75 -9.43
C CYS A 306 13.20 -3.01 -10.62
N LEU A 307 14.27 -2.23 -10.39
CA LEU A 307 14.99 -1.52 -11.47
C LEU A 307 15.61 -2.48 -12.48
N TRP A 308 16.22 -3.57 -12.01
CA TRP A 308 16.81 -4.61 -12.83
C TRP A 308 15.78 -5.25 -13.76
N VAL A 309 14.63 -5.65 -13.21
CA VAL A 309 13.53 -6.24 -13.98
C VAL A 309 12.94 -5.24 -14.98
N MET A 310 12.74 -3.97 -14.58
CA MET A 310 12.26 -2.94 -15.51
C MET A 310 13.17 -2.81 -16.73
N TRP A 311 14.49 -2.77 -16.51
CA TRP A 311 15.48 -2.66 -17.58
C TRP A 311 15.43 -3.85 -18.54
N LEU A 312 15.22 -5.05 -18.01
CA LEU A 312 15.20 -6.29 -18.79
C LEU A 312 13.91 -6.48 -19.60
N ILE A 313 12.78 -5.96 -19.10
CA ILE A 313 11.53 -5.95 -19.85
C ILE A 313 11.65 -4.99 -21.05
N ASN A 314 11.98 -3.72 -20.80
CA ASN A 314 12.13 -2.71 -21.84
C ASN A 314 12.92 -1.51 -21.33
N HIS A 315 14.15 -1.33 -21.83
CA HIS A 315 15.05 -0.26 -21.43
C HIS A 315 14.50 1.15 -21.73
N VAL A 316 13.78 1.34 -22.85
CA VAL A 316 13.19 2.64 -23.21
C VAL A 316 12.05 2.99 -22.26
N ALA A 317 11.11 2.06 -22.05
CA ALA A 317 9.99 2.25 -21.15
C ALA A 317 10.47 2.43 -19.70
N ALA A 318 11.52 1.72 -19.28
CA ALA A 318 12.14 1.89 -17.98
C ALA A 318 12.73 3.30 -17.80
N LEU A 319 13.48 3.80 -18.79
CA LEU A 319 14.04 5.15 -18.76
C LEU A 319 12.92 6.20 -18.68
N VAL A 320 11.88 6.08 -19.50
CA VAL A 320 10.73 6.98 -19.50
C VAL A 320 10.03 6.95 -18.14
N ALA A 321 9.77 5.77 -17.58
CA ALA A 321 9.14 5.63 -16.27
C ALA A 321 9.95 6.29 -15.15
N ILE A 322 11.28 6.08 -15.14
CA ILE A 322 12.19 6.72 -14.17
C ILE A 322 12.19 8.24 -14.34
N VAL A 323 12.25 8.74 -15.58
CA VAL A 323 12.21 10.18 -15.84
C VAL A 323 10.89 10.79 -15.38
N VAL A 324 9.76 10.16 -15.71
CA VAL A 324 8.44 10.61 -15.26
C VAL A 324 8.36 10.63 -13.74
N GLU A 325 8.83 9.58 -13.07
CA GLU A 325 8.85 9.49 -11.61
C GLU A 325 9.69 10.60 -10.96
N VAL A 326 10.90 10.85 -11.49
CA VAL A 326 11.78 11.92 -11.04
C VAL A 326 11.15 13.29 -11.28
N LEU A 327 10.49 13.50 -12.42
CA LEU A 327 9.79 14.75 -12.72
C LEU A 327 8.61 14.98 -11.77
N VAL A 328 7.83 13.94 -11.46
CA VAL A 328 6.75 14.00 -10.46
C VAL A 328 7.34 14.38 -9.10
N TYR A 329 8.37 13.66 -8.64
CA TYR A 329 9.03 13.94 -7.36
C TYR A 329 9.58 15.37 -7.29
N VAL A 330 10.32 15.82 -8.31
CA VAL A 330 10.89 17.17 -8.36
C VAL A 330 9.78 18.23 -8.43
N GLY A 331 8.72 17.98 -9.19
CA GLY A 331 7.56 18.87 -9.30
C GLY A 331 6.85 19.04 -7.95
N LEU A 332 6.64 17.95 -7.22
CA LEU A 332 6.06 17.97 -5.88
C LEU A 332 7.00 18.66 -4.88
N ARG A 333 8.29 18.38 -4.95
CA ARG A 333 9.32 19.00 -4.09
C ARG A 333 9.40 20.52 -4.27
N ARG A 334 9.31 21.01 -5.52
CA ARG A 334 9.36 22.45 -5.82
C ARG A 334 8.17 23.22 -5.27
N ARG A 335 7.04 22.54 -5.02
CA ARG A 335 5.82 23.17 -4.53
C ARG A 335 5.80 23.43 -3.03
N SER A 336 6.85 23.03 -2.30
CA SER A 336 6.96 23.20 -0.85
C SER A 336 5.62 22.96 -0.17
N LEU A 337 5.03 21.78 -0.41
CA LEU A 337 3.75 21.43 0.20
C LEU A 337 3.94 21.59 1.71
N ASN A 338 3.39 22.67 2.27
CA ASN A 338 3.47 22.99 3.68
C ASN A 338 2.64 21.94 4.42
N ALA A 339 3.21 20.75 4.60
CA ALA A 339 2.67 19.75 5.48
C ALA A 339 2.73 20.34 6.89
N SER A 340 1.59 20.42 7.55
CA SER A 340 1.53 20.73 8.99
C SER A 340 2.25 19.69 9.87
N TRP A 341 2.72 18.60 9.26
CA TRP A 341 3.40 17.48 9.90
C TRP A 341 4.78 17.28 9.26
N GLY A 342 5.82 17.63 10.02
CA GLY A 342 7.22 17.22 9.90
C GLY A 342 7.82 17.08 8.50
N ASP A 343 8.55 18.11 8.06
CA ASP A 343 9.48 18.03 6.92
C ASP A 343 10.58 16.97 7.20
N LEU A 344 10.82 16.08 6.23
CA LEU A 344 11.84 15.02 6.31
C LEU A 344 13.23 15.59 6.69
N ARG A 345 13.54 16.80 6.21
CA ARG A 345 14.79 17.49 6.53
C ARG A 345 14.85 17.92 7.99
N TYR A 346 13.73 18.43 8.51
CA TYR A 346 13.61 18.80 9.91
C TYR A 346 13.71 17.56 10.80
N GLY A 347 13.05 16.45 10.42
CA GLY A 347 13.15 15.17 11.13
C GLY A 347 14.57 14.62 11.18
N ALA A 348 15.29 14.62 10.05
CA ALA A 348 16.68 14.17 9.96
C ALA A 348 17.66 15.09 10.70
N LEU A 349 17.50 16.42 10.61
CA LEU A 349 18.32 17.37 11.34
C LEU A 349 18.06 17.30 12.85
N LEU A 350 16.80 17.15 13.26
CA LEU A 350 16.41 17.03 14.66
C LEU A 350 16.88 15.69 15.25
N SER A 351 16.83 14.60 14.47
CA SER A 351 17.34 13.30 14.89
C SER A 351 18.87 13.32 15.04
N LEU A 352 19.58 13.93 14.10
CA LEU A 352 21.02 14.14 14.17
C LEU A 352 21.38 15.02 15.36
N ALA A 353 20.69 16.15 15.56
CA ALA A 353 20.89 17.03 16.71
C ALA A 353 20.67 16.28 18.03
N ARG A 354 19.58 15.50 18.14
CA ARG A 354 19.30 14.68 19.33
C ARG A 354 20.35 13.60 19.54
N PHE A 355 20.79 12.91 18.48
CA PHE A 355 21.84 11.90 18.53
C PHE A 355 23.15 12.51 19.03
N LEU A 356 23.55 13.65 18.48
CA LEU A 356 24.74 14.40 18.89
C LEU A 356 24.63 14.84 20.36
N LEU A 357 23.49 15.36 20.79
CA LEU A 357 23.25 15.75 22.20
C LEU A 357 23.33 14.56 23.16
N LEU A 358 22.78 13.40 22.79
CA LEU A 358 22.85 12.18 23.59
C LEU A 358 24.28 11.59 23.63
N LYS A 359 25.03 11.73 22.54
CA LYS A 359 26.44 11.31 22.46
C LYS A 359 27.33 12.25 23.28
N LEU A 360 27.08 13.56 23.23
CA LEU A 360 27.71 14.58 24.06
C LEU A 360 27.49 14.32 25.55
N ARG A 361 26.29 13.89 25.96
CA ARG A 361 26.00 13.51 27.37
C ARG A 361 26.86 12.34 27.87
N LYS A 362 27.28 11.44 26.98
CA LYS A 362 28.06 10.25 27.32
C LYS A 362 29.57 10.51 27.31
N LEU A 363 30.02 11.63 26.76
CA LEU A 363 31.42 12.01 26.79
C LEU A 363 31.77 12.52 28.20
N PRO A 364 32.89 12.06 28.79
CA PRO A 364 33.37 12.62 30.06
C PRO A 364 33.60 14.12 29.87
N VAL A 365 33.08 14.93 30.79
CA VAL A 365 33.34 16.37 30.78
C VAL A 365 34.81 16.58 31.12
N ASP A 366 35.63 16.87 30.12
CA ASP A 366 37.03 17.23 30.32
C ASP A 366 37.09 18.52 31.15
N ARG A 367 37.59 18.42 32.39
CA ARG A 367 37.75 19.58 33.29
C ARG A 367 38.65 20.68 32.69
N ALA A 368 39.45 20.36 31.67
CA ALA A 368 40.27 21.32 30.92
C ALA A 368 39.46 22.26 29.99
N THR A 369 38.24 21.89 29.59
CA THR A 369 37.38 22.73 28.72
C THR A 369 36.20 23.38 29.47
N GLY A 370 36.11 23.19 30.79
CA GLY A 370 35.07 23.77 31.66
C GLY A 370 35.07 25.30 31.76
N GLY A 371 35.97 25.99 31.05
CA GLY A 371 36.03 27.45 30.93
C GLY A 371 35.26 28.04 29.74
N ARG A 372 34.51 27.26 28.95
CA ARG A 372 33.61 27.85 27.94
C ARG A 372 32.35 28.40 28.62
N THR A 373 32.38 29.69 28.93
CA THR A 373 31.22 30.48 29.34
C THR A 373 30.11 30.34 28.30
N SER A 374 29.06 29.58 28.62
CA SER A 374 27.82 29.62 27.86
C SER A 374 27.09 30.92 28.23
N TRP A 375 27.19 31.91 27.36
CA TRP A 375 26.50 33.18 27.54
C TRP A 375 24.99 32.97 27.41
N PHE A 376 24.28 32.94 28.54
CA PHE A 376 22.82 33.00 28.57
C PHE A 376 22.40 34.46 28.47
N LEU A 377 22.18 34.94 27.24
CA LEU A 377 21.61 36.27 27.01
C LEU A 377 20.15 36.26 27.46
N ARG A 378 19.88 36.88 28.62
CA ARG A 378 18.52 37.14 29.10
C ARG A 378 17.96 38.38 28.38
N ALA A 379 17.56 38.21 27.13
CA ALA A 379 16.74 39.21 26.46
C ALA A 379 15.30 39.08 26.98
N MET A 380 14.86 40.03 27.83
CA MET A 380 13.42 40.22 28.03
C MET A 380 12.84 40.75 26.71
N PRO A 381 11.72 40.19 26.20
CA PRO A 381 11.01 40.79 25.09
C PRO A 381 10.65 42.23 25.46
N LYS A 382 11.04 43.20 24.63
CA LYS A 382 10.57 44.59 24.79
C LYS A 382 9.03 44.58 24.65
N SER A 383 8.39 45.22 25.63
CA SER A 383 6.95 45.45 25.81
C SER A 383 6.06 44.24 26.14
N ALA A 384 6.05 43.88 27.43
CA ALA A 384 4.86 43.32 28.09
C ALA A 384 4.40 44.24 29.24
N SER A 385 4.51 45.57 29.07
CA SER A 385 4.10 46.57 30.06
C SER A 385 2.69 47.13 29.86
N SER A 386 1.84 46.48 29.04
CA SER A 386 0.47 46.97 28.77
C SER A 386 -0.66 46.07 29.25
N TRP A 387 -0.39 44.99 30.01
CA TRP A 387 -1.42 43.99 30.37
C TRP A 387 -1.55 43.67 31.88
N CYS A 388 -1.09 44.54 32.76
CA CYS A 388 -1.45 44.47 34.19
C CYS A 388 -1.53 45.88 34.78
N ALA A 389 -2.56 46.63 34.38
CA ALA A 389 -3.01 47.77 35.18
C ALA A 389 -3.82 47.22 36.36
N SER A 390 -3.22 47.19 37.55
CA SER A 390 -3.96 47.06 38.81
C SER A 390 -4.51 48.44 39.18
N PRO A 391 -5.79 48.58 39.59
CA PRO A 391 -6.35 49.88 39.96
C PRO A 391 -5.78 50.37 41.30
N PRO A 392 -5.72 51.69 41.54
CA PRO A 392 -5.07 52.25 42.71
C PRO A 392 -6.01 52.22 43.93
N GLY A 393 -5.48 51.82 45.09
CA GLY A 393 -6.08 52.13 46.38
C GLY A 393 -6.01 51.00 47.41
N SER A 394 -4.98 51.02 48.26
CA SER A 394 -5.14 51.12 49.72
C SER A 394 -3.83 50.73 50.43
N THR A 395 -3.44 51.61 51.33
CA THR A 395 -2.32 51.55 52.27
C THR A 395 -2.44 50.39 53.26
N ARG A 396 -1.33 49.69 53.57
CA ARG A 396 -0.86 49.39 54.95
C ARG A 396 0.43 48.54 54.99
N SER A 397 1.50 49.18 55.50
CA SER A 397 2.25 48.80 56.72
C SER A 397 2.78 47.37 56.96
N ALA A 398 4.12 47.30 57.01
CA ALA A 398 4.99 46.68 58.05
C ALA A 398 5.47 45.21 57.95
N ALA A 399 6.81 45.10 58.09
CA ALA A 399 7.60 44.05 58.75
C ALA A 399 7.59 42.63 58.15
N SER A 400 8.63 41.79 58.16
CA SER A 400 10.03 41.82 58.59
C SER A 400 10.66 40.53 58.02
N SER A 401 11.95 40.53 57.70
CA SER A 401 12.72 39.29 57.42
C SER A 401 12.89 38.46 58.70
N PRO A 402 13.16 37.13 58.65
CA PRO A 402 14.57 36.74 58.55
C PRO A 402 14.89 35.42 57.79
N SER A 403 16.20 35.32 57.56
CA SER A 403 17.12 34.31 57.04
C SER A 403 16.94 32.79 57.31
N ARG A 404 17.40 32.02 56.30
CA ARG A 404 18.28 30.80 56.31
C ARG A 404 18.12 29.74 57.41
N THR A 405 17.90 28.48 57.02
CA THR A 405 18.88 27.37 56.95
C THR A 405 18.18 26.04 56.63
N SER A 406 18.63 25.33 55.58
CA SER A 406 19.21 23.96 55.61
C SER A 406 18.29 22.84 56.10
N TRP A 407 18.07 21.80 55.28
CA TRP A 407 18.60 20.44 55.49
C TRP A 407 18.01 19.48 54.44
N SER A 408 18.83 18.50 54.10
CA SER A 408 18.80 17.62 52.95
C SER A 408 18.13 16.26 53.22
N ALA A 409 17.65 15.65 52.12
CA ALA A 409 17.79 14.22 51.78
C ALA A 409 16.73 13.19 52.23
N ILE A 410 16.72 12.09 51.43
CA ILE A 410 16.23 10.72 51.69
C ILE A 410 14.74 10.49 51.35
N SER A 411 14.33 9.93 50.20
CA SER A 411 14.49 8.59 49.57
C SER A 411 13.40 7.56 49.91
N LYS A 412 12.91 6.89 48.85
CA LYS A 412 12.37 5.51 48.74
C LYS A 412 11.02 5.12 49.39
N ILE A 413 10.07 4.81 48.49
CA ILE A 413 9.35 3.52 48.29
C ILE A 413 9.02 2.67 49.53
N SER A 414 7.71 2.41 49.74
CA SER A 414 7.16 1.08 50.10
C SER A 414 5.62 1.01 50.03
N HIS A 415 5.10 -0.02 49.35
CA HIS A 415 3.76 -0.61 49.53
C HIS A 415 3.64 -1.32 50.90
N PRO A 416 2.41 -1.56 51.41
CA PRO A 416 1.73 -2.87 51.33
C PRO A 416 0.19 -2.72 51.12
N GLY A 417 -0.69 -3.68 50.84
CA GLY A 417 -0.70 -5.14 50.78
C GLY A 417 -2.11 -5.67 51.13
N SER A 418 -2.74 -6.41 50.20
CA SER A 418 -3.78 -7.47 50.33
C SER A 418 -5.08 -7.28 51.16
N ALA A 419 -6.27 -7.56 50.57
CA ALA A 419 -6.97 -8.87 50.65
C ALA A 419 -8.48 -8.86 50.28
N ARG A 420 -8.83 -9.77 49.33
CA ARG A 420 -10.05 -10.62 49.16
C ARG A 420 -11.45 -10.04 48.80
N SER A 421 -11.96 -10.58 47.67
CA SER A 421 -13.35 -10.72 47.18
C SER A 421 -14.02 -12.00 47.79
N PRO A 422 -15.28 -12.45 47.51
CA PRO A 422 -16.38 -11.92 46.66
C PRO A 422 -17.81 -11.99 47.28
N ALA A 423 -18.79 -11.23 46.72
CA ALA A 423 -20.21 -11.64 46.65
C ALA A 423 -21.05 -10.68 45.77
N ARG A 424 -21.75 -11.26 44.78
CA ARG A 424 -23.02 -10.82 44.14
C ARG A 424 -23.99 -12.02 44.29
N PRO A 425 -25.31 -11.95 44.03
CA PRO A 425 -26.18 -10.80 43.68
C PRO A 425 -27.51 -10.76 44.49
N THR A 426 -28.27 -9.66 44.41
CA THR A 426 -29.70 -9.66 44.78
C THR A 426 -30.58 -9.16 43.63
N ARG A 427 -31.66 -9.92 43.42
CA ARG A 427 -32.76 -9.75 42.48
C ARG A 427 -33.56 -8.47 42.73
N PHE A 428 -34.12 -7.90 41.67
CA PHE A 428 -35.43 -7.26 41.71
C PHE A 428 -36.26 -7.79 40.53
N SER A 429 -37.51 -8.15 40.80
CA SER A 429 -38.52 -8.65 39.88
C SER A 429 -39.86 -7.95 40.17
N ILE A 430 -40.78 -8.02 39.18
CA ILE A 430 -42.26 -7.78 39.21
C ILE A 430 -42.66 -6.36 38.76
N SER A 431 -43.61 -6.11 37.85
CA SER A 431 -44.42 -6.98 36.96
C SER A 431 -45.25 -6.16 35.95
N ARG A 432 -45.58 -6.83 34.83
CA ARG A 432 -46.87 -6.91 34.10
C ARG A 432 -47.56 -5.64 33.55
N GLY A 433 -47.84 -5.76 32.25
CA GLY A 433 -48.81 -5.05 31.42
C GLY A 433 -48.71 -5.64 30.03
#